data_AF-D8SZN5-F1
#
_entry.id   AF-D8SZN5-F1
#
_cell.length_a   1.000
_cell.length_b   1.000
_cell.length_c   1.000
_cell.angle_alpha   90.00
_cell.angle_beta   90.00
_cell.angle_gamma   90.00
#
_symmetry.space_group_name_H-M   'P 1'
#
loop_
_entity.id
_entity.type
_entity.pdbx_description
1 polymer ?
#
loop_
_entity_poly.entity_id
_entity_poly.type
_entity_poly.pdbx_seq_one_letter_code
_entity_poly.pdbx_strand_id
1 'polypeptide(L)'
;MGSGFKALMHERILEDKGGNKYFPSDGREQIKFRVRRVRRVMEDDGLDDLFRHRRIGAATISRIRDLDLKAQDLLVLSPQFLAELCQTVGASEGERFKIFAAVGAAKHSAVTGIRGFGSQSEGLNARLYISERKDLLEKLESLVRKERAVVVRAPPQSGKTSLLQLLKARTESKFGDVFYISLAGISGHSFEYMWYQHYHDVSMERLNSSKPTLLLVDEGQSGFHASDLTLWAKIKSAQAGGMLHIVLVSSFGGDEGDTDEGELPATPVIFKPSCAVTIRPQHGCGSSGLYLQFSNAECMELWENWCKFCAFVPSNNDILYYVMEVGDRQPGLMTHMLDWLVRGTFNDKNWDDCEEFAKSELLSERFMASLSEIRSISTFRNMYWRPEYAGILSKLLGSSSALGFVKKTELSSEELRAANKLSRRGQLVRTKAMNFMFPSPLHRHYYASLCATATLTLPQVQTMGIESFLVHVIQRMSAGRLACSESLATEDGTIYERQYQNEFYRTYCTLLDVPMSPDVGRLYGVAGYVDFYLADLKWAFEIARDGIKLGEHLARFELRGRYHALISKGVVKKYVVVSMDATGVVYKDEVGLVQVIFADGYKTATIYPSGQEVVLQA
;
A
#
# COMPACT_ATOMS: atom_id res chain seq x y z
N MET A 1 28.58 -38.32 -36.83
CA MET A 1 27.86 -38.26 -38.13
C MET A 1 26.73 -39.28 -38.05
N GLY A 2 25.51 -38.86 -37.73
CA GLY A 2 24.41 -38.71 -38.70
C GLY A 2 23.48 -39.93 -38.60
N SER A 3 22.36 -39.90 -37.89
CA SER A 3 21.04 -39.31 -38.21
C SER A 3 20.13 -40.20 -39.09
N GLY A 4 18.98 -40.59 -38.52
CA GLY A 4 17.70 -40.81 -39.20
C GLY A 4 17.39 -42.26 -39.62
N PHE A 5 16.14 -42.68 -39.85
CA PHE A 5 14.79 -42.12 -39.68
C PHE A 5 13.81 -43.24 -40.17
N LYS A 6 12.53 -43.18 -39.78
CA LYS A 6 11.34 -43.94 -40.30
C LYS A 6 11.13 -45.36 -39.75
N ALA A 7 10.10 -45.67 -38.94
CA ALA A 7 8.64 -45.60 -39.09
C ALA A 7 8.00 -46.89 -39.67
N LEU A 8 7.09 -47.50 -38.89
CA LEU A 8 5.90 -48.31 -39.23
C LEU A 8 5.48 -49.09 -37.95
N MET A 9 4.65 -48.52 -37.06
CA MET A 9 3.19 -48.67 -37.03
C MET A 9 2.61 -49.73 -37.98
N HIS A 10 2.06 -50.81 -37.39
CA HIS A 10 0.85 -51.46 -37.87
C HIS A 10 -0.02 -51.87 -36.67
N GLU A 11 -1.33 -51.75 -36.88
CA GLU A 11 -2.46 -51.78 -35.96
C GLU A 11 -2.59 -53.01 -35.05
N ARG A 12 -3.29 -52.81 -33.92
CA ARG A 12 -4.40 -53.69 -33.54
C ARG A 12 -5.50 -52.92 -32.81
N ILE A 13 -6.61 -52.78 -33.52
CA ILE A 13 -7.95 -52.46 -33.02
C ILE A 13 -8.46 -53.68 -32.25
N LEU A 14 -9.01 -53.48 -31.05
CA LEU A 14 -10.10 -54.30 -30.52
C LEU A 14 -11.05 -53.40 -29.74
N GLU A 15 -12.28 -53.30 -30.25
CA GLU A 15 -13.47 -52.88 -29.52
C GLU A 15 -13.76 -53.90 -28.40
N ASP A 16 -14.16 -53.42 -27.21
CA ASP A 16 -14.99 -54.22 -26.33
C ASP A 16 -16.17 -53.37 -25.80
N LYS A 17 -17.37 -53.90 -26.05
CA LYS A 17 -18.67 -53.36 -25.67
C LYS A 17 -19.02 -53.94 -24.32
N GLY A 18 -18.76 -53.21 -23.24
CA GLY A 18 -19.18 -53.61 -21.91
C GLY A 18 -18.87 -52.52 -20.89
N GLY A 19 -19.91 -51.95 -20.29
CA GLY A 19 -19.79 -50.87 -19.32
C GLY A 19 -19.02 -51.31 -18.08
N ASN A 20 -17.75 -50.93 -17.99
CA ASN A 20 -17.07 -50.66 -16.73
C ASN A 20 -15.91 -49.68 -16.99
N LYS A 21 -16.01 -48.46 -16.45
CA LYS A 21 -14.95 -47.44 -16.58
C LYS A 21 -13.76 -47.85 -15.70
N TYR A 22 -12.69 -48.31 -16.34
CA TYR A 22 -11.39 -48.49 -15.68
C TYR A 22 -10.86 -47.11 -15.23
N PHE A 23 -10.79 -46.89 -13.92
CA PHE A 23 -10.01 -45.79 -13.33
C PHE A 23 -8.64 -46.34 -12.91
N PRO A 24 -7.51 -45.82 -13.45
CA PRO A 24 -6.19 -46.26 -13.01
C PRO A 24 -5.93 -45.83 -11.56
N SER A 25 -5.40 -46.73 -10.73
CA SER A 25 -5.06 -46.47 -9.32
C SER A 25 -3.71 -45.75 -9.13
N ASP A 26 -2.91 -45.61 -10.18
CA ASP A 26 -1.62 -44.92 -10.18
C ASP A 26 -1.77 -43.46 -10.66
N GLY A 27 -1.26 -42.50 -9.87
CA GLY A 27 -1.33 -41.07 -10.13
C GLY A 27 -0.69 -40.65 -11.46
N ARG A 28 0.35 -41.34 -11.94
CA ARG A 28 0.97 -41.04 -13.26
C ARG A 28 0.09 -41.46 -14.44
N GLU A 29 -0.63 -42.57 -14.32
CA GLU A 29 -1.57 -43.04 -15.35
C GLU A 29 -2.88 -42.23 -15.35
N GLN A 30 -3.33 -41.73 -14.18
CA GLN A 30 -4.43 -40.76 -14.11
C GLN A 30 -4.07 -39.44 -14.80
N ILE A 31 -2.83 -38.96 -14.66
CA ILE A 31 -2.34 -37.76 -15.36
C ILE A 31 -2.32 -37.99 -16.87
N LYS A 32 -1.78 -39.11 -17.36
CA LYS A 32 -1.80 -39.45 -18.80
C LYS A 32 -3.22 -39.59 -19.36
N PHE A 33 -4.13 -40.18 -18.59
CA PHE A 33 -5.55 -40.32 -18.97
C PHE A 33 -6.26 -38.96 -19.05
N ARG A 34 -6.00 -38.06 -18.08
CA ARG A 34 -6.54 -36.69 -18.07
C ARG A 34 -5.96 -35.81 -19.19
N VAL A 35 -4.66 -35.93 -19.48
CA VAL A 35 -3.99 -35.26 -20.62
C VAL A 35 -4.58 -35.73 -21.95
N ARG A 36 -4.84 -37.03 -22.12
CA ARG A 36 -5.50 -37.57 -23.33
C ARG A 36 -6.92 -37.04 -23.50
N ARG A 37 -7.63 -36.77 -22.41
CA ARG A 37 -9.01 -36.25 -22.45
C ARG A 37 -9.05 -34.75 -22.77
N VAL A 38 -8.16 -33.95 -22.18
CA VAL A 38 -8.02 -32.51 -22.50
C VAL A 38 -7.54 -32.34 -23.95
N ARG A 39 -6.58 -33.16 -24.39
CA ARG A 39 -6.10 -33.15 -25.78
C ARG A 39 -7.21 -33.48 -26.77
N ARG A 40 -8.10 -34.43 -26.45
CA ARG A 40 -9.24 -34.80 -27.31
C ARG A 40 -10.30 -33.69 -27.40
N VAL A 41 -10.56 -32.98 -26.31
CA VAL A 41 -11.45 -31.78 -26.32
C VAL A 41 -10.83 -30.65 -27.15
N MET A 42 -9.50 -30.49 -27.10
CA MET A 42 -8.78 -29.48 -27.90
C MET A 42 -8.63 -29.88 -29.38
N GLU A 43 -8.66 -31.17 -29.70
CA GLU A 43 -8.69 -31.73 -31.07
C GLU A 43 -10.06 -31.49 -31.73
N ASP A 44 -11.16 -31.65 -30.99
CA ASP A 44 -12.53 -31.43 -31.48
C ASP A 44 -12.83 -29.95 -31.82
N ASP A 45 -12.14 -29.00 -31.17
CA ASP A 45 -12.26 -27.55 -31.42
C ASP A 45 -11.23 -26.98 -32.42
N GLY A 46 -10.46 -27.83 -33.11
CA GLY A 46 -9.58 -27.41 -34.22
C GLY A 46 -8.32 -26.63 -33.82
N LEU A 47 -7.81 -26.81 -32.58
CA LEU A 47 -6.63 -26.10 -32.05
C LEU A 47 -5.28 -26.80 -32.31
N ASP A 48 -5.25 -27.87 -33.12
CA ASP A 48 -4.09 -28.75 -33.27
C ASP A 48 -2.93 -28.12 -34.10
N ASP A 49 -3.22 -27.13 -34.94
CA ASP A 49 -2.20 -26.35 -35.66
C ASP A 49 -1.42 -25.39 -34.75
N LEU A 50 -1.93 -25.10 -33.55
CA LEU A 50 -1.36 -24.13 -32.60
C LEU A 50 -0.08 -24.64 -31.92
N PHE A 51 0.07 -25.96 -31.77
CA PHE A 51 1.24 -26.59 -31.15
C PHE A 51 2.37 -26.92 -32.15
N ARG A 52 2.05 -27.00 -33.45
CA ARG A 52 3.04 -27.38 -34.47
C ARG A 52 3.95 -26.23 -34.88
N HIS A 53 3.56 -24.98 -34.68
CA HIS A 53 4.33 -23.82 -35.12
C HIS A 53 4.64 -22.91 -33.91
N ARG A 54 5.88 -22.97 -33.41
CA ARG A 54 6.42 -22.22 -32.25
C ARG A 54 6.41 -20.69 -32.42
N ARG A 55 5.26 -20.08 -32.68
CA ARG A 55 5.04 -18.63 -32.66
C ARG A 55 3.64 -18.38 -32.08
N ILE A 56 3.59 -18.29 -30.76
CA ILE A 56 2.37 -17.92 -30.04
C ILE A 56 2.47 -16.41 -29.76
N GLY A 57 1.76 -15.62 -30.56
CA GLY A 57 1.65 -14.16 -30.38
C GLY A 57 0.39 -13.77 -29.60
N ALA A 58 0.26 -12.47 -29.30
CA ALA A 58 -0.84 -11.86 -28.53
C ALA A 58 -2.27 -12.28 -28.95
N ALA A 59 -2.48 -12.72 -30.19
CA ALA A 59 -3.74 -13.27 -30.68
C ALA A 59 -4.20 -14.55 -29.96
N THR A 60 -3.27 -15.39 -29.48
CA THR A 60 -3.60 -16.61 -28.74
C THR A 60 -4.09 -16.32 -27.32
N ILE A 61 -3.56 -15.28 -26.67
CA ILE A 61 -4.01 -14.81 -25.36
C ILE A 61 -5.43 -14.20 -25.47
N SER A 62 -5.73 -13.51 -26.57
CA SER A 62 -7.11 -13.08 -26.88
C SER A 62 -8.04 -14.28 -27.03
N ARG A 63 -7.62 -15.35 -27.72
CA ARG A 63 -8.45 -16.57 -27.87
C ARG A 63 -8.68 -17.33 -26.56
N ILE A 64 -7.76 -17.31 -25.59
CA ILE A 64 -8.02 -17.85 -24.23
C ILE A 64 -9.02 -16.99 -23.47
N ARG A 65 -9.04 -15.69 -23.74
CA ARG A 65 -9.99 -14.73 -23.17
C ARG A 65 -11.40 -14.88 -23.78
N ASP A 66 -11.48 -15.30 -25.04
CA ASP A 66 -12.71 -15.53 -25.81
C ASP A 66 -13.19 -17.00 -25.79
N LEU A 67 -12.38 -17.90 -25.22
CA LEU A 67 -12.73 -19.28 -24.99
C LEU A 67 -13.79 -19.31 -23.87
N ASP A 68 -15.05 -19.47 -24.26
CA ASP A 68 -16.18 -19.80 -23.37
C ASP A 68 -16.02 -21.24 -22.83
N LEU A 69 -14.86 -21.52 -22.23
CA LEU A 69 -14.59 -22.74 -21.49
C LEU A 69 -15.60 -22.75 -20.36
N LYS A 70 -16.58 -23.65 -20.46
CA LYS A 70 -17.58 -23.87 -19.42
C LYS A 70 -16.82 -23.95 -18.10
N ALA A 71 -17.25 -23.21 -17.08
CA ALA A 71 -16.56 -23.11 -15.79
C ALA A 71 -16.16 -24.47 -15.17
N GLN A 72 -16.85 -25.54 -15.58
CA GLN A 72 -16.59 -26.95 -15.27
C GLN A 72 -15.24 -27.48 -15.79
N ASP A 73 -14.74 -27.00 -16.94
CA ASP A 73 -13.48 -27.45 -17.54
C ASP A 73 -12.25 -26.75 -16.92
N LEU A 74 -12.41 -25.47 -16.51
CA LEU A 74 -11.38 -24.70 -15.82
C LEU A 74 -11.16 -25.15 -14.35
N LEU A 75 -12.17 -25.79 -13.73
CA LEU A 75 -12.07 -26.35 -12.38
C LEU A 75 -11.00 -27.45 -12.26
N VAL A 76 -10.67 -28.13 -13.36
CA VAL A 76 -9.81 -29.32 -13.40
C VAL A 76 -8.32 -29.00 -13.51
N LEU A 77 -7.94 -27.77 -13.89
CA LEU A 77 -6.54 -27.40 -14.11
C LEU A 77 -5.81 -27.16 -12.79
N SER A 78 -4.73 -27.92 -12.51
CA SER A 78 -3.89 -27.68 -11.33
C SER A 78 -3.02 -26.42 -11.52
N PRO A 79 -2.62 -25.75 -10.43
CA PRO A 79 -1.67 -24.63 -10.51
C PRO A 79 -0.34 -25.04 -11.15
N GLN A 80 0.14 -26.26 -10.88
CA GLN A 80 1.34 -26.81 -11.53
C GLN A 80 1.16 -26.91 -13.05
N PHE A 81 0.00 -27.38 -13.53
CA PHE A 81 -0.28 -27.46 -14.96
C PHE A 81 -0.35 -26.08 -15.63
N LEU A 82 -0.95 -25.09 -14.95
CA LEU A 82 -0.99 -23.71 -15.45
C LEU A 82 0.41 -23.08 -15.49
N ALA A 83 1.28 -23.40 -14.51
CA ALA A 83 2.65 -22.94 -14.47
C ALA A 83 3.47 -23.55 -15.62
N GLU A 84 3.33 -24.86 -15.84
CA GLU A 84 3.95 -25.56 -16.97
C GLU A 84 3.47 -25.01 -18.32
N LEU A 85 2.17 -24.74 -18.46
CA LEU A 85 1.59 -24.12 -19.65
C LEU A 85 2.19 -22.74 -19.89
N CYS A 86 2.21 -21.89 -18.86
CA CYS A 86 2.78 -20.54 -18.90
C CYS A 86 4.27 -20.53 -19.28
N GLN A 87 5.06 -21.47 -18.74
CA GLN A 87 6.47 -21.64 -19.10
C GLN A 87 6.61 -22.11 -20.55
N THR A 88 5.78 -23.06 -20.98
CA THR A 88 5.81 -23.61 -22.34
C THR A 88 5.49 -22.55 -23.40
N VAL A 89 4.58 -21.63 -23.11
CA VAL A 89 4.20 -20.54 -24.03
C VAL A 89 5.08 -19.29 -23.89
N GLY A 90 6.07 -19.28 -22.99
CA GLY A 90 6.96 -18.14 -22.78
C GLY A 90 6.26 -16.90 -22.22
N ALA A 91 5.17 -17.07 -21.46
CA ALA A 91 4.41 -15.95 -20.90
C ALA A 91 5.29 -15.13 -19.93
N SER A 92 5.23 -13.80 -20.06
CA SER A 92 5.83 -12.85 -19.12
C SER A 92 5.16 -12.94 -17.74
N GLU A 93 5.84 -12.48 -16.69
CA GLU A 93 5.34 -12.54 -15.31
C GLU A 93 3.92 -11.96 -15.16
N GLY A 94 3.67 -10.80 -15.77
CA GLY A 94 2.35 -10.17 -15.77
C GLY A 94 1.28 -10.96 -16.53
N GLU A 95 1.66 -11.69 -17.59
CA GLU A 95 0.73 -12.55 -18.35
C GLU A 95 0.40 -13.83 -17.58
N ARG A 96 1.40 -14.44 -16.93
CA ARG A 96 1.17 -15.60 -16.04
C ARG A 96 0.16 -15.24 -14.97
N PHE A 97 0.41 -14.16 -14.23
CA PHE A 97 -0.49 -13.72 -13.17
C PHE A 97 -1.93 -13.49 -13.67
N LYS A 98 -2.10 -12.88 -14.85
CA LYS A 98 -3.43 -12.68 -15.46
C LYS A 98 -4.13 -14.01 -15.79
N ILE A 99 -3.41 -14.99 -16.32
CA ILE A 99 -3.95 -16.32 -16.61
C ILE A 99 -4.37 -17.02 -15.32
N PHE A 100 -3.51 -17.02 -14.30
CA PHE A 100 -3.84 -17.58 -13.00
C PHE A 100 -5.04 -16.88 -12.35
N ALA A 101 -5.06 -15.54 -12.33
CA ALA A 101 -6.16 -14.73 -11.84
C ALA A 101 -7.49 -15.07 -12.55
N ALA A 102 -7.47 -15.20 -13.87
CA ALA A 102 -8.64 -15.58 -14.66
C ALA A 102 -9.15 -16.99 -14.30
N VAL A 103 -8.25 -17.97 -14.14
CA VAL A 103 -8.62 -19.34 -13.79
C VAL A 103 -9.12 -19.45 -12.35
N GLY A 104 -8.44 -18.84 -11.38
CA GLY A 104 -8.91 -18.85 -10.00
C GLY A 104 -10.21 -18.06 -9.81
N ALA A 105 -10.38 -16.93 -10.50
CA ALA A 105 -11.65 -16.21 -10.53
C ALA A 105 -12.77 -17.05 -11.16
N ALA A 106 -12.47 -17.93 -12.14
CA ALA A 106 -13.44 -18.87 -12.71
C ALA A 106 -13.80 -19.99 -11.72
N LYS A 107 -12.81 -20.58 -11.04
CA LYS A 107 -13.03 -21.60 -10.00
C LYS A 107 -13.85 -21.05 -8.84
N HIS A 108 -13.51 -19.87 -8.36
CA HIS A 108 -14.17 -19.24 -7.23
C HIS A 108 -15.60 -18.77 -7.57
N SER A 109 -15.81 -18.24 -8.78
CA SER A 109 -17.14 -17.89 -9.29
C SER A 109 -18.07 -19.09 -9.38
N ALA A 110 -17.56 -20.26 -9.75
CA ALA A 110 -18.34 -21.49 -9.80
C ALA A 110 -18.74 -21.98 -8.38
N VAL A 111 -17.98 -21.62 -7.34
CA VAL A 111 -18.19 -22.06 -5.96
C VAL A 111 -19.05 -21.07 -5.16
N THR A 112 -18.95 -19.77 -5.42
CA THR A 112 -19.57 -18.73 -4.55
C THR A 112 -20.65 -17.87 -5.20
N GLY A 113 -20.79 -17.86 -6.53
CA GLY A 113 -21.76 -17.00 -7.23
C GLY A 113 -21.46 -15.48 -7.14
N ILE A 114 -20.31 -15.09 -6.57
CA ILE A 114 -19.91 -13.70 -6.37
C ILE A 114 -19.27 -13.18 -7.66
N ARG A 115 -20.04 -12.67 -8.63
CA ARG A 115 -19.50 -11.91 -9.78
C ARG A 115 -20.31 -10.66 -10.09
N GLY A 116 -19.60 -9.65 -10.58
CA GLY A 116 -20.17 -8.57 -11.42
C GLY A 116 -20.31 -7.19 -10.78
N PHE A 117 -20.01 -7.03 -9.48
CA PHE A 117 -20.24 -5.76 -8.77
C PHE A 117 -18.99 -5.29 -8.02
N GLY A 118 -18.80 -3.99 -7.94
CA GLY A 118 -17.66 -3.32 -7.29
C GLY A 118 -16.40 -3.20 -8.14
N SER A 119 -15.28 -2.87 -7.50
CA SER A 119 -14.01 -2.64 -8.19
C SER A 119 -13.54 -3.90 -8.93
N GLN A 120 -12.95 -3.72 -10.11
CA GLN A 120 -12.29 -4.81 -10.86
C GLN A 120 -10.87 -5.09 -10.34
N SER A 121 -10.24 -4.09 -9.71
CA SER A 121 -8.89 -4.16 -9.17
C SER A 121 -8.83 -4.37 -7.66
N GLU A 122 -9.93 -4.10 -6.94
CA GLU A 122 -10.08 -4.32 -5.50
C GLU A 122 -11.29 -5.20 -5.21
N GLY A 123 -11.35 -5.83 -4.04
CA GLY A 123 -12.43 -6.75 -3.69
C GLY A 123 -12.09 -8.21 -4.00
N LEU A 124 -13.12 -9.01 -4.31
CA LEU A 124 -13.05 -10.45 -4.56
C LEU A 124 -12.97 -10.82 -6.05
N ASN A 125 -13.26 -9.89 -6.97
CA ASN A 125 -13.39 -10.18 -8.40
C ASN A 125 -12.12 -10.79 -9.03
N ALA A 126 -10.94 -10.45 -8.51
CA ALA A 126 -9.64 -10.95 -8.98
C ALA A 126 -8.96 -11.92 -8.00
N ARG A 127 -9.66 -12.43 -6.99
CA ARG A 127 -9.05 -13.25 -5.92
C ARG A 127 -9.12 -14.75 -6.23
N LEU A 128 -8.01 -15.42 -5.94
CA LEU A 128 -7.79 -16.86 -6.18
C LEU A 128 -8.26 -17.72 -5.00
N TYR A 129 -8.18 -17.17 -3.79
CA TYR A 129 -8.53 -17.76 -2.51
C TYR A 129 -9.04 -16.63 -1.60
N ILE A 130 -9.98 -16.93 -0.71
CA ILE A 130 -10.63 -15.94 0.16
C ILE A 130 -10.86 -16.52 1.56
N SER A 131 -11.16 -15.64 2.53
CA SER A 131 -11.94 -16.01 3.72
C SER A 131 -13.40 -15.65 3.48
N GLU A 132 -14.33 -16.52 3.87
CA GLU A 132 -15.77 -16.32 3.69
C GLU A 132 -16.37 -15.43 4.79
N ARG A 133 -15.62 -15.16 5.87
CA ARG A 133 -15.98 -14.19 6.93
C ARG A 133 -17.36 -14.42 7.56
N LYS A 134 -17.77 -15.69 7.69
CA LYS A 134 -19.15 -16.08 8.05
C LYS A 134 -19.67 -15.39 9.32
N ASP A 135 -18.88 -15.44 10.39
CA ASP A 135 -19.24 -14.86 11.70
C ASP A 135 -19.38 -13.34 11.63
N LEU A 136 -18.46 -12.64 10.97
CA LEU A 136 -18.56 -11.19 10.76
C LEU A 136 -19.82 -10.84 9.95
N LEU A 137 -20.09 -11.56 8.86
CA LEU A 137 -21.25 -11.29 8.00
C LEU A 137 -22.56 -11.51 8.73
N GLU A 138 -22.63 -12.53 9.59
CA GLU A 138 -23.82 -12.79 10.41
C GLU A 138 -24.06 -11.67 11.41
N LYS A 139 -23.01 -11.24 12.12
CA LYS A 139 -23.10 -10.13 13.07
C LYS A 139 -23.41 -8.80 12.38
N LEU A 140 -22.83 -8.56 11.21
CA LEU A 140 -23.10 -7.37 10.39
C LEU A 140 -24.54 -7.37 9.88
N GLU A 141 -25.05 -8.50 9.40
CA GLU A 141 -26.45 -8.62 8.97
C GLU A 141 -27.41 -8.28 10.14
N SER A 142 -27.14 -8.82 11.33
CA SER A 142 -27.89 -8.52 12.55
C SER A 142 -27.85 -7.02 12.89
N LEU A 143 -26.65 -6.42 12.82
CA LEU A 143 -26.46 -4.99 13.05
C LEU A 143 -27.23 -4.14 12.04
N VAL A 144 -27.19 -4.49 10.76
CA VAL A 144 -27.90 -3.79 9.69
C VAL A 144 -29.40 -3.85 9.93
N ARG A 145 -29.95 -5.03 10.25
CA ARG A 145 -31.38 -5.19 10.56
C ARG A 145 -31.83 -4.36 11.76
N LYS A 146 -30.96 -4.25 12.78
CA LYS A 146 -31.22 -3.50 14.00
C LYS A 146 -31.13 -1.98 13.77
N GLU A 147 -30.00 -1.50 13.26
CA GLU A 147 -29.66 -0.08 13.21
C GLU A 147 -30.15 0.61 11.92
N ARG A 148 -30.57 -0.17 10.91
CA ARG A 148 -31.04 0.25 9.58
C ARG A 148 -30.01 0.96 8.72
N ALA A 149 -29.20 1.85 9.25
CA ALA A 149 -28.09 2.48 8.56
C ALA A 149 -26.78 2.22 9.30
N VAL A 150 -25.88 1.47 8.67
CA VAL A 150 -24.56 1.11 9.20
C VAL A 150 -23.48 1.78 8.35
N VAL A 151 -22.47 2.33 9.01
CA VAL A 151 -21.30 2.90 8.35
C VAL A 151 -20.06 2.07 8.65
N VAL A 152 -19.26 1.80 7.62
CA VAL A 152 -18.01 1.07 7.73
C VAL A 152 -16.89 2.01 7.31
N ARG A 153 -15.95 2.28 8.21
CA ARG A 153 -14.85 3.23 7.96
C ARG A 153 -13.50 2.56 8.15
N ALA A 154 -12.70 2.55 7.09
CA ALA A 154 -11.32 2.10 7.15
C ALA A 154 -10.51 2.57 5.95
N PRO A 155 -9.17 2.68 6.09
CA PRO A 155 -8.25 2.91 4.98
C PRO A 155 -8.51 2.03 3.74
N PRO A 156 -7.98 2.41 2.56
CA PRO A 156 -7.96 1.54 1.38
C PRO A 156 -7.38 0.16 1.72
N GLN A 157 -7.79 -0.87 0.96
CA GLN A 157 -7.34 -2.26 1.16
C GLN A 157 -7.69 -2.94 2.50
N SER A 158 -8.52 -2.34 3.35
CA SER A 158 -9.01 -3.00 4.58
C SER A 158 -10.13 -4.03 4.34
N GLY A 159 -10.46 -4.39 3.09
CA GLY A 159 -11.49 -5.38 2.76
C GLY A 159 -12.93 -4.85 2.71
N LYS A 160 -13.12 -3.54 2.58
CA LYS A 160 -14.45 -2.88 2.51
C LYS A 160 -15.31 -3.38 1.34
N THR A 161 -14.79 -3.29 0.12
CA THR A 161 -15.47 -3.79 -1.09
C THR A 161 -15.74 -5.29 -1.02
N SER A 162 -14.76 -6.09 -0.56
CA SER A 162 -14.94 -7.53 -0.36
C SER A 162 -16.06 -7.86 0.62
N LEU A 163 -16.17 -7.07 1.71
CA LEU A 163 -17.25 -7.22 2.69
C LEU A 163 -18.62 -6.97 2.06
N LEU A 164 -18.78 -5.93 1.23
CA LEU A 164 -20.04 -5.67 0.54
C LEU A 164 -20.40 -6.78 -0.44
N GLN A 165 -19.43 -7.30 -1.19
CA GLN A 165 -19.64 -8.40 -2.14
C GLN A 165 -20.13 -9.66 -1.44
N LEU A 166 -19.50 -10.03 -0.31
CA LEU A 166 -19.92 -11.17 0.51
C LEU A 166 -21.29 -10.94 1.15
N LEU A 167 -21.54 -9.73 1.67
CA LEU A 167 -22.82 -9.39 2.29
C LEU A 167 -23.95 -9.45 1.27
N LYS A 168 -23.75 -8.94 0.04
CA LYS A 168 -24.72 -9.04 -1.06
C LYS A 168 -25.09 -10.50 -1.31
N ALA A 169 -24.12 -11.34 -1.61
CA ALA A 169 -24.35 -12.76 -1.92
C ALA A 169 -25.10 -13.49 -0.79
N ARG A 170 -24.80 -13.17 0.47
CA ARG A 170 -25.49 -13.76 1.63
C ARG A 170 -26.93 -13.27 1.81
N THR A 171 -27.24 -12.04 1.38
CA THR A 171 -28.50 -11.35 1.69
C THR A 171 -29.50 -11.34 0.55
N GLU A 172 -29.11 -11.73 -0.65
CA GLU A 172 -29.98 -11.82 -1.84
C GLU A 172 -31.25 -12.64 -1.61
N SER A 173 -31.18 -13.74 -0.86
CA SER A 173 -32.35 -14.57 -0.55
C SER A 173 -33.11 -14.13 0.71
N LYS A 174 -32.64 -13.10 1.43
CA LYS A 174 -33.14 -12.69 2.75
C LYS A 174 -33.74 -11.29 2.80
N PHE A 175 -33.53 -10.50 1.76
CA PHE A 175 -34.15 -9.19 1.58
C PHE A 175 -35.04 -9.26 0.34
N GLY A 176 -36.05 -8.39 0.29
CA GLY A 176 -36.93 -8.29 -0.88
C GLY A 176 -36.18 -7.79 -2.10
N ASP A 177 -35.29 -6.82 -1.89
CA ASP A 177 -34.38 -6.28 -2.91
C ASP A 177 -33.00 -5.98 -2.29
N VAL A 178 -31.93 -6.22 -3.04
CA VAL A 178 -30.55 -5.89 -2.65
C VAL A 178 -29.86 -5.14 -3.80
N PHE A 179 -29.53 -3.87 -3.56
CA PHE A 179 -28.84 -3.01 -4.51
C PHE A 179 -27.40 -2.78 -4.06
N TYR A 180 -26.47 -2.80 -5.01
CA TYR A 180 -25.09 -2.37 -4.84
C TYR A 180 -24.83 -1.15 -5.73
N ILE A 181 -24.28 -0.07 -5.17
CA ILE A 181 -23.89 1.12 -5.92
C ILE A 181 -22.51 1.56 -5.48
N SER A 182 -21.64 1.86 -6.44
CA SER A 182 -20.35 2.50 -6.17
C SER A 182 -20.44 3.98 -6.51
N LEU A 183 -20.02 4.84 -5.58
CA LEU A 183 -19.93 6.29 -5.78
C LEU A 183 -18.56 6.73 -6.32
N ALA A 184 -17.71 5.78 -6.71
CA ALA A 184 -16.45 6.10 -7.38
C ALA A 184 -16.72 6.95 -8.62
N GLY A 185 -16.10 8.13 -8.71
CA GLY A 185 -16.24 9.02 -9.87
C GLY A 185 -17.52 9.88 -9.89
N ILE A 186 -18.28 9.98 -8.80
CA ILE A 186 -19.48 10.85 -8.70
C ILE A 186 -19.20 12.36 -8.83
N SER A 187 -17.94 12.80 -9.01
CA SER A 187 -17.59 14.22 -9.01
C SER A 187 -18.41 15.02 -10.03
N GLY A 188 -19.18 16.00 -9.54
CA GLY A 188 -20.07 16.83 -10.37
C GLY A 188 -21.42 16.20 -10.73
N HIS A 189 -21.73 15.01 -10.22
CA HIS A 189 -22.97 14.26 -10.48
C HIS A 189 -23.77 14.01 -9.19
N SER A 190 -25.07 13.76 -9.33
CA SER A 190 -25.95 13.38 -8.21
C SER A 190 -26.00 11.86 -8.00
N PHE A 191 -26.51 11.43 -6.86
CA PHE A 191 -26.80 10.04 -6.54
C PHE A 191 -27.83 9.43 -7.49
N GLU A 192 -28.81 10.20 -7.97
CA GLU A 192 -29.75 9.78 -9.01
C GLU A 192 -29.06 9.50 -10.33
N TYR A 193 -28.10 10.33 -10.70
CA TYR A 193 -27.27 10.06 -11.89
C TYR A 193 -26.52 8.75 -11.71
N MET A 194 -25.86 8.54 -10.57
CA MET A 194 -25.16 7.28 -10.30
C MET A 194 -26.12 6.08 -10.27
N TRP A 195 -27.30 6.25 -9.69
CA TRP A 195 -28.33 5.21 -9.69
C TRP A 195 -28.73 4.82 -11.10
N TYR A 196 -28.99 5.79 -11.97
CA TYR A 196 -29.34 5.54 -13.37
C TYR A 196 -28.21 4.83 -14.13
N GLN A 197 -26.94 5.18 -13.86
CA GLN A 197 -25.79 4.50 -14.47
C GLN A 197 -25.69 3.03 -14.07
N HIS A 198 -25.99 2.69 -12.81
CA HIS A 198 -25.95 1.29 -12.33
C HIS A 198 -27.25 0.53 -12.66
N TYR A 199 -28.39 1.21 -12.70
CA TYR A 199 -29.73 0.63 -12.80
C TYR A 199 -30.65 1.44 -13.74
N HIS A 200 -30.31 1.49 -15.03
CA HIS A 200 -31.02 2.27 -16.04
C HIS A 200 -32.55 2.04 -16.08
N ASP A 201 -32.99 0.80 -15.84
CA ASP A 201 -34.41 0.40 -15.91
C ASP A 201 -35.10 0.28 -14.54
N VAL A 202 -34.39 0.56 -13.43
CA VAL A 202 -34.97 0.44 -12.09
C VAL A 202 -35.19 1.83 -11.52
N SER A 203 -36.45 2.19 -11.26
CA SER A 203 -36.76 3.43 -10.56
C SER A 203 -36.17 3.44 -9.15
N MET A 204 -35.57 4.57 -8.75
CA MET A 204 -35.07 4.78 -7.39
C MET A 204 -36.18 4.69 -6.32
N GLU A 205 -37.45 4.87 -6.71
CA GLU A 205 -38.61 4.65 -5.82
C GLU A 205 -38.67 3.22 -5.27
N ARG A 206 -37.96 2.26 -5.89
CA ARG A 206 -37.81 0.91 -5.35
C ARG A 206 -37.10 0.88 -3.99
N LEU A 207 -36.31 1.90 -3.65
CA LEU A 207 -35.74 2.09 -2.31
C LEU A 207 -36.79 2.46 -1.25
N ASN A 208 -37.97 2.94 -1.66
CA ASN A 208 -39.12 3.24 -0.80
C ASN A 208 -40.11 2.06 -0.70
N SER A 209 -39.67 0.85 -1.06
CA SER A 209 -40.48 -0.37 -1.05
C SER A 209 -41.02 -0.69 0.36
N SER A 210 -42.20 -1.31 0.40
CA SER A 210 -42.79 -1.88 1.62
C SER A 210 -42.12 -3.19 2.05
N LYS A 211 -41.24 -3.75 1.21
CA LYS A 211 -40.42 -4.94 1.53
C LYS A 211 -39.04 -4.51 2.05
N PRO A 212 -38.42 -5.29 2.96
CA PRO A 212 -37.05 -5.04 3.40
C PRO A 212 -36.10 -4.92 2.21
N THR A 213 -35.47 -3.76 2.05
CA THR A 213 -34.62 -3.42 0.91
C THR A 213 -33.24 -3.03 1.40
N LEU A 214 -32.19 -3.68 0.91
CA LEU A 214 -30.81 -3.40 1.31
C LEU A 214 -30.09 -2.62 0.21
N LEU A 215 -29.54 -1.46 0.56
CA LEU A 215 -28.68 -0.65 -0.28
C LEU A 215 -27.24 -0.70 0.24
N LEU A 216 -26.35 -1.26 -0.56
CA LEU A 216 -24.91 -1.32 -0.30
C LEU A 216 -24.24 -0.19 -1.10
N VAL A 217 -23.64 0.77 -0.39
CA VAL A 217 -23.00 1.95 -0.98
C VAL A 217 -21.49 1.87 -0.79
N ASP A 218 -20.75 1.73 -1.89
CA ASP A 218 -19.30 1.70 -1.93
C ASP A 218 -18.69 3.07 -2.27
N GLU A 219 -17.45 3.30 -1.83
CA GLU A 219 -16.73 4.56 -1.98
C GLU A 219 -17.52 5.78 -1.49
N GLY A 220 -18.22 5.61 -0.36
CA GLY A 220 -19.10 6.60 0.26
C GLY A 220 -18.46 7.97 0.51
N GLN A 221 -17.12 8.05 0.59
CA GLN A 221 -16.42 9.32 0.79
C GLN A 221 -16.72 10.33 -0.30
N SER A 222 -16.95 9.86 -1.53
CA SER A 222 -17.21 10.72 -2.68
C SER A 222 -18.59 11.39 -2.58
N GLY A 223 -19.52 10.81 -1.82
CA GLY A 223 -20.82 11.40 -1.54
C GLY A 223 -20.80 12.54 -0.51
N PHE A 224 -19.78 12.65 0.36
CA PHE A 224 -19.70 13.75 1.34
C PHE A 224 -19.40 15.12 0.72
N HIS A 225 -18.75 15.12 -0.46
CA HIS A 225 -18.40 16.34 -1.19
C HIS A 225 -19.42 16.66 -2.30
N ALA A 226 -20.34 15.74 -2.60
CA ALA A 226 -21.46 16.04 -3.47
C ALA A 226 -22.45 16.91 -2.68
N SER A 227 -22.93 18.00 -3.27
CA SER A 227 -24.02 18.84 -2.74
C SER A 227 -25.37 18.10 -2.65
N ASP A 228 -25.37 16.80 -2.91
CA ASP A 228 -26.54 15.99 -3.10
C ASP A 228 -27.20 15.61 -1.76
N LEU A 229 -28.41 16.11 -1.59
CA LEU A 229 -29.26 15.89 -0.44
C LEU A 229 -29.92 14.51 -0.44
N THR A 230 -29.98 13.79 -1.57
CA THR A 230 -30.83 12.61 -1.72
C THR A 230 -30.29 11.39 -0.98
N LEU A 231 -29.01 11.03 -1.15
CA LEU A 231 -28.42 9.91 -0.39
C LEU A 231 -28.52 10.15 1.13
N TRP A 232 -28.25 11.38 1.57
CA TRP A 232 -28.35 11.76 2.98
C TRP A 232 -29.79 11.71 3.49
N ALA A 233 -30.77 12.13 2.69
CA ALA A 233 -32.18 11.99 3.01
C ALA A 233 -32.61 10.52 3.15
N LYS A 234 -32.13 9.63 2.26
CA LYS A 234 -32.37 8.18 2.36
C LYS A 234 -31.75 7.59 3.63
N ILE A 235 -30.54 8.01 4.01
CA ILE A 235 -29.91 7.56 5.25
C ILE A 235 -30.71 8.01 6.48
N LYS A 236 -31.12 9.29 6.54
CA LYS A 236 -31.97 9.80 7.63
C LYS A 236 -33.30 9.05 7.70
N SER A 237 -33.92 8.78 6.55
CA SER A 237 -35.16 8.00 6.48
C SER A 237 -34.99 6.56 6.97
N ALA A 238 -33.89 5.89 6.61
CA ALA A 238 -33.57 4.57 7.12
C ALA A 238 -33.40 4.58 8.65
N GLN A 239 -32.66 5.57 9.18
CA GLN A 239 -32.46 5.76 10.63
C GLN A 239 -33.77 6.06 11.38
N ALA A 240 -34.76 6.69 10.72
CA ALA A 240 -36.05 7.03 11.30
C ALA A 240 -37.03 5.85 11.42
N GLY A 241 -36.71 4.68 10.84
CA GLY A 241 -37.46 3.43 11.09
C GLY A 241 -38.25 2.85 9.92
N GLY A 242 -37.68 2.80 8.71
CA GLY A 242 -38.31 2.21 7.53
C GLY A 242 -37.91 0.76 7.19
N MET A 243 -38.34 0.31 6.01
CA MET A 243 -37.94 -0.97 5.40
C MET A 243 -36.63 -0.87 4.60
N LEU A 244 -36.07 0.34 4.46
CA LEU A 244 -34.79 0.56 3.84
C LEU A 244 -33.66 0.31 4.85
N HIS A 245 -32.70 -0.51 4.43
CA HIS A 245 -31.46 -0.80 5.13
C HIS A 245 -30.30 -0.32 4.28
N ILE A 246 -29.30 0.32 4.89
CA ILE A 246 -28.16 0.90 4.20
C ILE A 246 -26.86 0.47 4.86
N VAL A 247 -25.91 0.01 4.06
CA VAL A 247 -24.51 -0.15 4.47
C VAL A 247 -23.66 0.79 3.63
N LEU A 248 -23.08 1.81 4.29
CA LEU A 248 -22.20 2.79 3.66
C LEU A 248 -20.76 2.44 4.01
N VAL A 249 -19.95 1.97 3.05
CA VAL A 249 -18.51 1.83 3.26
C VAL A 249 -17.78 3.05 2.73
N SER A 250 -16.78 3.51 3.47
CA SER A 250 -16.03 4.70 3.10
C SER A 250 -14.58 4.63 3.59
N SER A 251 -13.68 5.27 2.84
CA SER A 251 -12.31 5.48 3.29
C SER A 251 -12.19 6.60 4.32
N PHE A 252 -13.06 7.62 4.23
CA PHE A 252 -13.14 8.79 5.13
C PHE A 252 -14.59 9.14 5.41
N GLY A 253 -14.92 9.60 6.62
CA GLY A 253 -16.28 10.04 6.92
C GLY A 253 -16.25 11.27 7.80
N GLY A 254 -17.13 12.23 7.54
CA GLY A 254 -17.26 13.47 8.28
C GLY A 254 -17.57 13.25 9.76
N ASP A 255 -16.54 13.07 10.57
CA ASP A 255 -16.62 13.36 12.00
C ASP A 255 -16.71 14.88 12.18
N GLU A 256 -17.30 15.35 13.28
CA GLU A 256 -17.51 16.76 13.60
C GLU A 256 -16.23 17.64 13.54
N GLY A 257 -15.04 17.04 13.45
CA GLY A 257 -13.75 17.73 13.28
C GLY A 257 -13.10 17.58 11.90
N ASP A 258 -13.80 17.01 10.90
CA ASP A 258 -13.23 16.67 9.58
C ASP A 258 -13.61 17.63 8.44
N THR A 259 -14.37 18.68 8.71
CA THR A 259 -14.61 19.77 7.75
C THR A 259 -13.67 20.91 8.04
N ASP A 260 -12.95 21.38 7.02
CA ASP A 260 -12.42 22.75 7.05
C ASP A 260 -13.62 23.69 7.27
N GLU A 261 -13.45 24.77 8.05
CA GLU A 261 -14.52 25.62 8.62
C GLU A 261 -15.50 26.30 7.61
N GLY A 262 -15.64 25.83 6.37
CA GLY A 262 -16.49 26.41 5.33
C GLY A 262 -17.34 25.46 4.48
N GLU A 263 -17.26 24.14 4.63
CA GLU A 263 -17.96 23.18 3.74
C GLU A 263 -18.84 22.16 4.48
N LEU A 264 -19.57 22.60 5.52
CA LEU A 264 -20.58 21.74 6.14
C LEU A 264 -21.84 21.71 5.26
N PRO A 265 -22.35 20.53 4.86
CA PRO A 265 -23.71 20.44 4.36
C PRO A 265 -24.67 20.91 5.46
N ALA A 266 -25.72 21.65 5.10
CA ALA A 266 -26.62 22.34 6.02
C ALA A 266 -27.24 21.48 7.14
N THR A 267 -27.21 20.15 7.01
CA THR A 267 -27.56 19.20 8.09
C THR A 267 -26.73 17.89 8.00
N PRO A 268 -25.60 17.76 8.72
CA PRO A 268 -24.76 16.56 8.66
C PRO A 268 -25.50 15.29 9.12
N VAL A 269 -25.25 14.16 8.46
CA VAL A 269 -25.74 12.85 8.91
C VAL A 269 -24.84 12.33 10.01
N ILE A 270 -25.41 12.11 11.20
CA ILE A 270 -24.68 11.63 12.36
C ILE A 270 -24.96 10.13 12.51
N PHE A 271 -23.90 9.32 12.45
CA PHE A 271 -23.97 7.90 12.78
C PHE A 271 -23.62 7.71 14.26
N LYS A 272 -24.49 7.03 15.01
CA LYS A 272 -24.17 6.64 16.38
C LYS A 272 -22.98 5.67 16.37
N PRO A 273 -22.13 5.68 17.42
CA PRO A 273 -21.02 4.72 17.53
C PRO A 273 -21.41 3.25 17.37
N SER A 274 -22.62 2.87 17.80
CA SER A 274 -23.17 1.52 17.65
C SER A 274 -23.39 1.12 16.18
N CYS A 275 -23.59 2.09 15.29
CA CYS A 275 -23.80 1.87 13.86
C CYS A 275 -22.49 1.84 13.06
N ALA A 276 -21.34 2.02 13.71
CA ALA A 276 -20.05 2.13 13.05
C ALA A 276 -19.23 0.83 13.17
N VAL A 277 -18.73 0.35 12.03
CA VAL A 277 -17.72 -0.71 11.94
C VAL A 277 -16.36 -0.06 11.67
N THR A 278 -15.38 -0.36 12.51
CA THR A 278 -14.03 0.21 12.43
C THR A 278 -13.04 -0.81 11.87
N ILE A 279 -11.82 -0.36 11.53
CA ILE A 279 -10.76 -1.29 11.12
C ILE A 279 -10.38 -2.25 12.25
N ARG A 280 -10.26 -1.75 13.48
CA ARG A 280 -9.72 -2.46 14.65
C ARG A 280 -10.51 -2.20 15.93
N PRO A 281 -10.36 -3.04 16.96
CA PRO A 281 -10.84 -2.77 18.31
C PRO A 281 -10.36 -1.43 18.85
N GLN A 282 -11.28 -0.67 19.46
CA GLN A 282 -10.97 0.56 20.17
C GLN A 282 -11.47 0.44 21.61
N HIS A 283 -10.54 0.35 22.57
CA HIS A 283 -10.88 0.30 24.00
C HIS A 283 -11.64 1.57 24.44
N GLY A 284 -12.65 1.41 25.29
CA GLY A 284 -13.45 2.53 25.82
C GLY A 284 -14.47 3.12 24.85
N CYS A 285 -14.72 2.48 23.71
CA CYS A 285 -15.67 2.94 22.71
C CYS A 285 -16.93 2.06 22.70
N GLY A 286 -18.12 2.67 22.83
CA GLY A 286 -19.41 2.02 22.54
C GLY A 286 -19.64 1.72 21.05
N SER A 287 -18.65 1.10 20.40
CA SER A 287 -18.70 0.69 18.99
C SER A 287 -19.69 -0.47 18.79
N SER A 288 -19.97 -0.81 17.54
CA SER A 288 -20.68 -2.05 17.18
C SER A 288 -20.02 -3.34 17.70
N GLY A 289 -18.73 -3.28 18.09
CA GLY A 289 -17.92 -4.45 18.39
C GLY A 289 -17.50 -5.26 17.16
N LEU A 290 -17.76 -4.75 15.95
CA LEU A 290 -17.38 -5.36 14.68
C LEU A 290 -16.18 -4.66 14.06
N TYR A 291 -15.29 -5.47 13.48
CA TYR A 291 -14.00 -5.03 12.97
C TYR A 291 -13.73 -5.59 11.58
N LEU A 292 -13.07 -4.81 10.73
CA LEU A 292 -12.69 -5.24 9.39
C LEU A 292 -11.45 -6.10 9.33
N GLN A 293 -10.54 -5.98 10.30
CA GLN A 293 -9.44 -6.94 10.45
C GLN A 293 -9.98 -8.36 10.47
N PHE A 294 -9.22 -9.28 9.89
CA PHE A 294 -9.51 -10.69 10.08
C PHE A 294 -9.34 -11.06 11.55
N SER A 295 -10.30 -11.81 12.07
CA SER A 295 -10.12 -12.63 13.26
C SER A 295 -9.07 -13.71 12.99
N ASN A 296 -8.54 -14.33 14.06
CA ASN A 296 -7.59 -15.42 13.91
C ASN A 296 -8.19 -16.61 13.13
N ALA A 297 -9.49 -16.87 13.29
CA ALA A 297 -10.20 -17.91 12.56
C ALA A 297 -10.30 -17.58 11.05
N GLU A 298 -10.62 -16.32 10.69
CA GLU A 298 -10.64 -15.88 9.29
C GLU A 298 -9.23 -15.89 8.67
N CYS A 299 -8.18 -15.55 9.44
CA CYS A 299 -6.79 -15.66 8.99
C CYS A 299 -6.41 -17.12 8.68
N MET A 300 -6.79 -18.06 9.55
CA MET A 300 -6.55 -19.48 9.35
C MET A 300 -7.33 -20.02 8.14
N GLU A 301 -8.59 -19.62 7.98
CA GLU A 301 -9.40 -19.99 6.80
C GLU A 301 -8.74 -19.50 5.50
N LEU A 302 -8.30 -18.23 5.45
CA LEU A 302 -7.58 -17.69 4.30
C LEU A 302 -6.30 -18.47 4.02
N TRP A 303 -5.52 -18.76 5.07
CA TRP A 303 -4.27 -19.51 4.98
C TRP A 303 -4.49 -20.92 4.45
N GLU A 304 -5.45 -21.66 5.00
CA GLU A 304 -5.78 -23.01 4.53
C GLU A 304 -6.22 -23.01 3.06
N ASN A 305 -7.02 -22.01 2.65
CA ASN A 305 -7.45 -21.86 1.27
C ASN A 305 -6.28 -21.51 0.34
N TRP A 306 -5.35 -20.68 0.80
CA TRP A 306 -4.10 -20.39 0.10
C TRP A 306 -3.21 -21.62 -0.02
N CYS A 307 -3.05 -22.38 1.07
CA CYS A 307 -2.28 -23.62 1.10
C CYS A 307 -2.86 -24.65 0.12
N LYS A 308 -4.18 -24.87 0.16
CA LYS A 308 -4.89 -25.73 -0.80
C LYS A 308 -4.69 -25.25 -2.24
N PHE A 309 -4.76 -23.93 -2.46
CA PHE A 309 -4.55 -23.33 -3.78
C PHE A 309 -3.13 -23.57 -4.29
N CYS A 310 -2.11 -23.45 -3.43
CA CYS A 310 -0.71 -23.66 -3.82
C CYS A 310 -0.27 -25.13 -3.79
N ALA A 311 -1.12 -26.04 -3.30
CA ALA A 311 -0.72 -27.37 -2.84
C ALA A 311 0.41 -27.32 -1.78
N PHE A 312 0.38 -26.30 -0.93
CA PHE A 312 1.30 -26.07 0.19
C PHE A 312 0.90 -26.84 1.43
N VAL A 313 1.88 -27.53 2.01
CA VAL A 313 1.77 -28.18 3.31
C VAL A 313 2.81 -27.52 4.22
N PRO A 314 2.40 -26.55 5.04
CA PRO A 314 3.32 -25.90 5.98
C PRO A 314 3.81 -26.87 7.06
N SER A 315 5.09 -26.81 7.42
CA SER A 315 5.63 -27.47 8.61
C SER A 315 5.15 -26.81 9.91
N ASN A 316 4.97 -25.48 9.90
CA ASN A 316 4.42 -24.68 10.99
C ASN A 316 3.64 -23.46 10.45
N ASN A 317 3.07 -22.66 11.35
CA ASN A 317 2.31 -21.46 10.98
C ASN A 317 3.12 -20.16 11.07
N ASP A 318 4.44 -20.19 11.08
CA ASP A 318 5.28 -19.01 11.30
C ASP A 318 5.12 -17.96 10.19
N ILE A 319 5.02 -18.39 8.93
CA ILE A 319 4.74 -17.49 7.80
C ILE A 319 3.38 -16.81 8.00
N LEU A 320 2.36 -17.57 8.41
CA LEU A 320 1.04 -17.03 8.70
C LEU A 320 1.11 -15.99 9.83
N TYR A 321 1.79 -16.31 10.94
CA TYR A 321 1.93 -15.39 12.06
C TYR A 321 2.66 -14.11 11.66
N TYR A 322 3.73 -14.21 10.87
CA TYR A 322 4.42 -13.06 10.31
C TYR A 322 3.49 -12.19 9.45
N VAL A 323 2.78 -12.80 8.49
CA VAL A 323 1.81 -12.10 7.60
C VAL A 323 0.69 -11.43 8.40
N MET A 324 0.19 -12.11 9.45
CA MET A 324 -0.82 -11.55 10.36
C MET A 324 -0.29 -10.33 11.12
N GLU A 325 0.95 -10.41 11.62
CA GLU A 325 1.58 -9.37 12.42
C GLU A 325 1.91 -8.13 11.59
N VAL A 326 2.72 -8.27 10.53
CA VAL A 326 3.15 -7.11 9.72
C VAL A 326 2.00 -6.52 8.90
N GLY A 327 1.07 -7.38 8.46
CA GLY A 327 -0.15 -6.97 7.76
C GLY A 327 -1.24 -6.40 8.69
N ASP A 328 -1.05 -6.44 10.01
CA ASP A 328 -2.06 -6.07 11.02
C ASP A 328 -3.43 -6.74 10.74
N ARG A 329 -3.40 -8.00 10.28
CA ARG A 329 -4.54 -8.80 9.82
C ARG A 329 -5.48 -8.10 8.83
N GLN A 330 -4.97 -7.14 8.06
CA GLN A 330 -5.78 -6.45 7.06
C GLN A 330 -5.98 -7.34 5.82
N PRO A 331 -7.22 -7.54 5.35
CA PRO A 331 -7.50 -8.43 4.23
C PRO A 331 -6.69 -8.14 2.96
N GLY A 332 -6.57 -6.87 2.57
CA GLY A 332 -5.86 -6.51 1.34
C GLY A 332 -4.34 -6.65 1.44
N LEU A 333 -3.74 -6.37 2.61
CA LEU A 333 -2.30 -6.55 2.80
C LEU A 333 -1.93 -8.03 2.89
N MET A 334 -2.67 -8.81 3.68
CA MET A 334 -2.41 -10.26 3.79
C MET A 334 -2.54 -10.94 2.43
N THR A 335 -3.60 -10.64 1.67
CA THR A 335 -3.77 -11.21 0.32
C THR A 335 -2.67 -10.73 -0.63
N HIS A 336 -2.20 -9.48 -0.55
CA HIS A 336 -1.06 -9.05 -1.37
C HIS A 336 0.24 -9.79 -1.05
N MET A 337 0.53 -10.02 0.24
CA MET A 337 1.70 -10.79 0.68
C MET A 337 1.63 -12.25 0.19
N LEU A 338 0.46 -12.88 0.32
CA LEU A 338 0.25 -14.25 -0.15
C LEU A 338 0.28 -14.34 -1.69
N ASP A 339 -0.26 -13.35 -2.40
CA ASP A 339 -0.16 -13.25 -3.86
C ASP A 339 1.28 -13.02 -4.32
N TRP A 340 2.10 -12.30 -3.53
CA TRP A 340 3.53 -12.14 -3.80
C TRP A 340 4.27 -13.48 -3.72
N LEU A 341 4.03 -14.24 -2.65
CA LEU A 341 4.62 -15.58 -2.50
C LEU A 341 4.23 -16.51 -3.64
N VAL A 342 2.99 -16.43 -4.11
CA VAL A 342 2.53 -17.19 -5.29
C VAL A 342 3.36 -16.84 -6.53
N ARG A 343 3.65 -15.55 -6.78
CA ARG A 343 4.49 -15.13 -7.92
C ARG A 343 5.92 -15.65 -7.82
N GLY A 344 6.52 -15.58 -6.63
CA GLY A 344 7.86 -16.07 -6.38
C GLY A 344 7.98 -17.59 -6.52
N THR A 345 7.05 -18.34 -5.92
CA THR A 345 7.04 -19.82 -5.92
C THR A 345 6.85 -20.44 -7.30
N PHE A 346 6.28 -19.72 -8.28
CA PHE A 346 6.18 -20.22 -9.66
C PHE A 346 7.49 -20.12 -10.47
N ASN A 347 8.49 -19.41 -9.94
CA ASN A 347 9.78 -19.25 -10.60
C ASN A 347 10.84 -20.23 -10.10
N ASP A 348 10.73 -20.72 -8.86
CA ASP A 348 11.71 -21.63 -8.27
C ASP A 348 11.15 -23.05 -8.05
N LYS A 349 11.89 -24.06 -8.51
CA LYS A 349 11.42 -25.47 -8.56
C LYS A 349 11.62 -26.24 -7.27
N ASN A 350 12.28 -25.66 -6.25
CA ASN A 350 12.59 -26.36 -5.02
C ASN A 350 11.71 -25.88 -3.87
N TRP A 351 10.69 -26.67 -3.60
CA TRP A 351 9.74 -26.48 -2.51
C TRP A 351 10.18 -27.11 -1.20
N ASP A 352 11.39 -27.70 -1.18
CA ASP A 352 11.92 -28.41 -0.02
C ASP A 352 12.20 -27.46 1.17
N ASP A 353 12.42 -26.16 0.90
CA ASP A 353 12.64 -25.10 1.92
C ASP A 353 11.70 -23.89 1.76
N CYS A 354 10.39 -24.13 1.58
CA CYS A 354 9.39 -23.06 1.40
C CYS A 354 9.38 -21.97 2.49
N GLU A 355 9.75 -22.31 3.74
CA GLU A 355 9.79 -21.33 4.84
C GLU A 355 10.92 -20.32 4.69
N GLU A 356 12.13 -20.78 4.33
CA GLU A 356 13.25 -19.89 4.07
C GLU A 356 12.98 -19.03 2.83
N PHE A 357 12.41 -19.63 1.79
CA PHE A 357 11.98 -18.90 0.59
C PHE A 357 10.96 -17.79 0.93
N ALA A 358 9.91 -18.11 1.70
CA ALA A 358 8.88 -17.13 2.02
C ALA A 358 9.45 -15.97 2.86
N LYS A 359 10.35 -16.28 3.80
CA LYS A 359 11.07 -15.27 4.59
C LYS A 359 11.94 -14.40 3.69
N SER A 360 12.74 -14.98 2.80
CA SER A 360 13.61 -14.22 1.90
C SER A 360 12.81 -13.33 0.94
N GLU A 361 11.69 -13.82 0.42
CA GLU A 361 10.85 -13.06 -0.51
C GLU A 361 10.13 -11.89 0.19
N LEU A 362 9.50 -12.12 1.34
CA LEU A 362 8.77 -11.09 2.08
C LEU A 362 9.69 -10.02 2.71
N LEU A 363 10.99 -10.33 2.86
CA LEU A 363 11.99 -9.36 3.32
C LEU A 363 12.78 -8.74 2.16
N SER A 364 12.50 -9.11 0.91
CA SER A 364 13.24 -8.63 -0.25
C SER A 364 12.92 -7.17 -0.60
N GLU A 365 13.90 -6.48 -1.18
CA GLU A 365 13.69 -5.14 -1.76
C GLU A 365 12.63 -5.15 -2.86
N ARG A 366 12.49 -6.27 -3.59
CA ARG A 366 11.49 -6.44 -4.65
C ARG A 366 10.07 -6.43 -4.09
N PHE A 367 9.83 -7.15 -3.00
CA PHE A 367 8.56 -7.11 -2.30
C PHE A 367 8.29 -5.70 -1.74
N MET A 368 9.29 -5.09 -1.11
CA MET A 368 9.15 -3.70 -0.63
C MET A 368 8.78 -2.74 -1.75
N ALA A 369 9.37 -2.89 -2.95
CA ALA A 369 9.01 -2.10 -4.11
C ALA A 369 7.60 -2.41 -4.62
N SER A 370 7.11 -3.64 -4.53
CA SER A 370 5.75 -4.03 -4.96
C SER A 370 4.65 -3.39 -4.11
N LEU A 371 4.94 -3.05 -2.85
CA LEU A 371 4.03 -2.30 -2.00
C LEU A 371 3.71 -0.91 -2.56
N SER A 372 4.54 -0.38 -3.47
CA SER A 372 4.23 0.87 -4.18
C SER A 372 3.03 0.75 -5.14
N GLU A 373 2.58 -0.45 -5.47
CA GLU A 373 1.37 -0.71 -6.26
C GLU A 373 0.09 -0.65 -5.41
N ILE A 374 0.22 -0.77 -4.09
CA ILE A 374 -0.89 -0.74 -3.15
C ILE A 374 -1.36 0.69 -2.94
N ARG A 375 -2.64 0.99 -3.21
CA ARG A 375 -3.22 2.34 -3.06
C ARG A 375 -3.06 2.94 -1.66
N SER A 376 -3.17 2.14 -0.60
CA SER A 376 -2.99 2.62 0.78
C SER A 376 -1.54 3.01 1.11
N ILE A 377 -0.57 2.53 0.34
CA ILE A 377 0.87 2.71 0.55
C ILE A 377 1.46 3.69 -0.47
N SER A 378 1.06 3.58 -1.73
CA SER A 378 1.61 4.32 -2.87
C SER A 378 1.51 5.84 -2.69
N THR A 379 0.49 6.32 -1.97
CA THR A 379 0.32 7.74 -1.71
C THR A 379 1.51 8.30 -0.91
N PHE A 380 2.08 7.53 0.02
CA PHE A 380 3.27 7.96 0.79
C PHE A 380 4.47 8.27 -0.10
N ARG A 381 4.66 7.52 -1.19
CA ARG A 381 5.74 7.77 -2.17
C ARG A 381 5.70 9.20 -2.73
N ASN A 382 4.51 9.79 -2.82
CA ASN A 382 4.33 11.14 -3.34
C ASN A 382 4.33 12.23 -2.25
N MET A 383 4.42 11.84 -0.97
CA MET A 383 4.28 12.75 0.17
C MET A 383 5.50 12.80 1.10
N TYR A 384 6.34 11.76 1.14
CA TYR A 384 7.44 11.66 2.10
C TYR A 384 8.39 12.88 2.08
N TRP A 385 8.58 13.49 0.91
CA TRP A 385 9.48 14.62 0.71
C TRP A 385 8.86 15.99 1.05
N ARG A 386 7.56 16.03 1.34
CA ARG A 386 6.85 17.30 1.53
C ARG A 386 7.07 17.81 2.95
N PRO A 387 7.58 19.04 3.13
CA PRO A 387 7.87 19.62 4.46
C PRO A 387 6.66 19.58 5.40
N GLU A 388 5.46 19.80 4.85
CA GLU A 388 4.19 19.83 5.59
C GLU A 388 3.92 18.55 6.41
N TYR A 389 4.49 17.39 6.03
CA TYR A 389 4.29 16.14 6.76
C TYR A 389 5.49 15.69 7.59
N ALA A 390 6.63 16.38 7.51
CA ALA A 390 7.88 15.90 8.07
C ALA A 390 7.82 15.74 9.60
N GLY A 391 7.24 16.72 10.33
CA GLY A 391 7.11 16.68 11.79
C GLY A 391 6.27 15.49 12.29
N ILE A 392 5.04 15.36 11.79
CA ILE A 392 4.15 14.25 12.15
C ILE A 392 4.74 12.88 11.79
N LEU A 393 5.35 12.76 10.60
CA LEU A 393 5.93 11.49 10.16
C LEU A 393 7.18 11.12 10.96
N SER A 394 7.99 12.09 11.37
CA SER A 394 9.11 11.88 12.28
C SER A 394 8.64 11.32 13.62
N LYS A 395 7.62 11.93 14.25
CA LYS A 395 7.04 11.45 15.52
C LYS A 395 6.45 10.04 15.41
N LEU A 396 5.74 9.76 14.31
CA LEU A 396 5.17 8.43 14.06
C LEU A 396 6.27 7.37 13.84
N LEU A 397 7.35 7.70 13.14
CA LEU A 397 8.47 6.80 12.92
C LEU A 397 9.30 6.60 14.19
N GLY A 398 9.53 7.64 14.99
CA GLY A 398 10.28 7.57 16.25
C GLY A 398 9.54 6.88 17.41
N SER A 399 8.23 6.68 17.28
CA SER A 399 7.44 5.96 18.27
C SER A 399 7.89 4.50 18.41
N SER A 400 7.96 4.01 19.67
CA SER A 400 8.29 2.62 20.00
C SER A 400 7.18 1.62 19.65
N SER A 401 5.98 2.10 19.33
CA SER A 401 4.86 1.27 18.87
C SER A 401 5.12 0.75 17.46
N ALA A 402 4.85 -0.53 17.20
CA ALA A 402 4.94 -1.14 15.87
C ALA A 402 4.07 -0.42 14.81
N LEU A 403 2.98 0.22 15.25
CA LEU A 403 2.08 1.00 14.39
C LEU A 403 2.49 2.48 14.29
N GLY A 404 3.50 2.92 15.02
CA GLY A 404 3.85 4.33 15.15
C GLY A 404 2.73 5.13 15.79
N PHE A 405 2.72 5.28 17.11
CA PHE A 405 1.63 5.92 17.84
C PHE A 405 2.02 7.32 18.32
N VAL A 406 1.19 8.31 18.02
CA VAL A 406 1.36 9.70 18.48
C VAL A 406 0.05 10.25 19.03
N LYS A 407 0.10 10.90 20.20
CA LYS A 407 -1.09 11.50 20.81
C LYS A 407 -1.39 12.87 20.22
N LYS A 408 -2.66 13.28 20.17
CA LYS A 408 -3.04 14.64 19.78
C LYS A 408 -2.29 15.71 20.58
N THR A 409 -2.10 15.49 21.87
CA THR A 409 -1.44 16.42 22.80
C THR A 409 0.05 16.61 22.52
N GLU A 410 0.66 15.73 21.73
CA GLU A 410 2.07 15.77 21.35
C GLU A 410 2.27 16.50 19.99
N LEU A 411 1.19 16.95 19.35
CA LEU A 411 1.22 17.59 18.04
C LEU A 411 1.01 19.10 18.15
N SER A 412 1.82 19.86 17.42
CA SER A 412 1.55 21.26 17.11
C SER A 412 0.31 21.40 16.22
N SER A 413 -0.21 22.62 16.09
CA SER A 413 -1.37 22.91 15.23
C SER A 413 -1.13 22.54 13.76
N GLU A 414 0.08 22.77 13.25
CA GLU A 414 0.47 22.43 11.87
C GLU A 414 0.55 20.91 11.67
N GLU A 415 1.21 20.20 12.59
CA GLU A 415 1.32 18.75 12.54
C GLU A 415 -0.05 18.08 12.69
N LEU A 416 -0.94 18.62 13.52
CA LEU A 416 -2.31 18.12 13.66
C LEU A 416 -3.10 18.30 12.35
N ARG A 417 -2.95 19.44 11.66
CA ARG A 417 -3.56 19.66 10.35
C ARG A 417 -3.01 18.67 9.32
N ALA A 418 -1.70 18.44 9.32
CA ALA A 418 -1.02 17.46 8.48
C ALA A 418 -1.51 16.03 8.75
N ALA A 419 -1.61 15.64 10.03
CA ALA A 419 -2.10 14.33 10.47
C ALA A 419 -3.55 14.09 10.04
N ASN A 420 -4.42 15.10 10.17
CA ASN A 420 -5.80 15.04 9.68
C ASN A 420 -5.85 14.88 8.16
N LYS A 421 -5.02 15.62 7.41
CA LYS A 421 -4.93 15.49 5.94
C LYS A 421 -4.47 14.10 5.50
N LEU A 422 -3.51 13.50 6.21
CA LEU A 422 -3.07 12.12 5.98
C LEU A 422 -4.14 11.09 6.36
N SER A 423 -4.85 11.32 7.47
CA SER A 423 -6.00 10.52 7.88
C SER A 423 -7.10 10.57 6.82
N ARG A 424 -7.42 11.75 6.27
CA ARG A 424 -8.36 11.95 5.14
C ARG A 424 -7.88 11.35 3.81
N ARG A 425 -6.63 10.90 3.72
CA ARG A 425 -6.07 10.18 2.57
C ARG A 425 -5.88 8.69 2.84
N GLY A 426 -6.23 8.23 4.04
CA GLY A 426 -6.23 6.81 4.42
C GLY A 426 -4.83 6.31 4.70
N GLN A 427 -3.93 7.25 4.96
CA GLN A 427 -2.53 7.02 5.22
C GLN A 427 -2.26 6.89 6.71
N LEU A 428 -3.15 7.44 7.54
CA LEU A 428 -3.16 7.26 8.98
C LEU A 428 -4.54 6.80 9.43
N VAL A 429 -4.57 6.09 10.56
CA VAL A 429 -5.79 5.77 11.29
C VAL A 429 -5.88 6.70 12.49
N ARG A 430 -7.01 7.38 12.61
CA ARG A 430 -7.35 8.22 13.74
C ARG A 430 -8.17 7.44 14.76
N THR A 431 -7.79 7.52 16.02
CA THR A 431 -8.59 6.98 17.14
C THR A 431 -9.64 7.98 17.60
N LYS A 432 -10.62 7.55 18.39
CA LYS A 432 -11.58 8.49 19.03
C LYS A 432 -10.93 9.55 19.91
N ALA A 433 -9.83 9.21 20.56
CA ALA A 433 -9.04 10.18 21.34
C ALA A 433 -8.23 11.14 20.46
N MET A 434 -8.47 11.12 19.13
CA MET A 434 -7.76 11.92 18.12
C MET A 434 -6.26 11.62 18.05
N ASN A 435 -5.85 10.42 18.47
CA ASN A 435 -4.47 9.95 18.31
C ASN A 435 -4.28 9.32 16.94
N PHE A 436 -3.06 9.35 16.42
CA PHE A 436 -2.75 8.93 15.06
C PHE A 436 -1.78 7.75 15.05
N MET A 437 -1.96 6.87 14.06
CA MET A 437 -1.05 5.76 13.80
C MET A 437 -1.07 5.31 12.34
N PHE A 438 -0.06 4.55 11.92
CA PHE A 438 -0.08 3.89 10.62
C PHE A 438 -1.20 2.83 10.53
N PRO A 439 -1.70 2.51 9.33
CA PRO A 439 -2.67 1.45 9.14
C PRO A 439 -2.12 0.08 9.54
N SER A 440 -0.85 -0.24 9.27
CA SER A 440 -0.22 -1.49 9.71
C SER A 440 1.29 -1.29 9.93
N PRO A 441 2.00 -2.23 10.61
CA PRO A 441 3.45 -2.20 10.69
C PRO A 441 4.12 -2.19 9.31
N LEU A 442 3.53 -2.87 8.32
CA LEU A 442 4.05 -2.84 6.94
C LEU A 442 4.01 -1.44 6.31
N HIS A 443 2.98 -0.63 6.59
CA HIS A 443 2.94 0.77 6.14
C HIS A 443 4.09 1.58 6.78
N ARG A 444 4.32 1.40 8.09
CA ARG A 444 5.42 2.05 8.81
C ARG A 444 6.77 1.63 8.22
N HIS A 445 6.96 0.33 7.97
CA HIS A 445 8.20 -0.21 7.43
C HIS A 445 8.48 0.29 6.01
N TYR A 446 7.47 0.28 5.13
CA TYR A 446 7.60 0.85 3.79
C TYR A 446 7.91 2.34 3.83
N TYR A 447 7.25 3.09 4.70
CA TYR A 447 7.54 4.51 4.84
C TYR A 447 8.97 4.78 5.35
N ALA A 448 9.42 4.03 6.37
CA ALA A 448 10.80 4.10 6.84
C ALA A 448 11.81 3.75 5.74
N SER A 449 11.53 2.71 4.95
CA SER A 449 12.35 2.31 3.80
C SER A 449 12.39 3.40 2.73
N LEU A 450 11.26 4.05 2.41
CA LEU A 450 11.23 5.21 1.51
C LEU A 450 12.09 6.36 2.05
N CYS A 451 11.96 6.70 3.33
CA CYS A 451 12.78 7.73 3.97
C CYS A 451 14.28 7.38 3.94
N ALA A 452 14.64 6.09 3.92
CA ALA A 452 16.04 5.65 3.87
C ALA A 452 16.60 5.53 2.43
N THR A 453 15.77 5.24 1.43
CA THR A 453 16.23 4.84 0.07
C THR A 453 15.79 5.77 -1.05
N ALA A 454 14.76 6.59 -0.86
CA ALA A 454 14.17 7.34 -1.95
C ALA A 454 15.05 8.51 -2.41
N THR A 455 15.26 8.62 -3.72
CA THR A 455 15.91 9.76 -4.37
C THR A 455 14.90 10.89 -4.64
N LEU A 456 15.31 12.12 -4.39
CA LEU A 456 14.64 13.35 -4.76
C LEU A 456 15.06 13.78 -6.16
N THR A 457 14.16 14.46 -6.85
CA THR A 457 14.43 15.15 -8.12
C THR A 457 14.76 16.62 -7.87
N LEU A 458 15.53 17.24 -8.77
CA LEU A 458 15.89 18.66 -8.67
C LEU A 458 14.65 19.58 -8.51
N PRO A 459 13.53 19.40 -9.24
CA PRO A 459 12.33 20.23 -9.04
C PRO A 459 11.69 20.06 -7.64
N GLN A 460 11.75 18.85 -7.05
CA GLN A 460 11.26 18.62 -5.69
C GLN A 460 12.12 19.38 -4.67
N VAL A 461 13.45 19.28 -4.81
CA VAL A 461 14.41 20.00 -3.95
C VAL A 461 14.22 21.51 -4.07
N GLN A 462 14.07 22.03 -5.28
CA GLN A 462 13.81 23.46 -5.50
C GLN A 462 12.51 23.92 -4.82
N THR A 463 11.46 23.10 -4.89
CA THR A 463 10.13 23.41 -4.32
C THR A 463 10.14 23.39 -2.78
N MET A 464 10.84 22.45 -2.16
CA MET A 464 10.91 22.34 -0.69
C MET A 464 11.82 23.41 -0.05
N GLY A 465 12.81 23.92 -0.79
CA GLY A 465 13.76 24.91 -0.29
C GLY A 465 14.94 24.31 0.49
N ILE A 466 15.95 25.14 0.75
CA ILE A 466 17.26 24.71 1.26
C ILE A 466 17.20 24.13 2.67
N GLU A 467 16.42 24.75 3.57
CA GLU A 467 16.30 24.29 4.96
C GLU A 467 15.56 22.95 5.05
N SER A 468 14.45 22.80 4.32
CA SER A 468 13.73 21.52 4.33
C SER A 468 14.51 20.42 3.60
N PHE A 469 15.27 20.76 2.56
CA PHE A 469 16.20 19.81 1.96
C PHE A 469 17.27 19.35 2.95
N LEU A 470 17.84 20.28 3.73
CA LEU A 470 18.81 19.96 4.78
C LEU A 470 18.22 18.97 5.80
N VAL A 471 16.98 19.15 6.24
CA VAL A 471 16.30 18.19 7.14
C VAL A 471 16.33 16.76 6.57
N HIS A 472 16.08 16.58 5.26
CA HIS A 472 16.14 15.26 4.61
C HIS A 472 17.58 14.70 4.58
N VAL A 473 18.56 15.56 4.35
CA VAL A 473 19.99 15.20 4.40
C VAL A 473 20.38 14.71 5.80
N ILE A 474 19.95 15.39 6.86
CA ILE A 474 20.19 15.00 8.25
C ILE A 474 19.47 13.70 8.61
N GLN A 475 18.20 13.55 8.24
CA GLN A 475 17.42 12.33 8.49
C GLN A 475 18.09 11.06 7.92
N ARG A 476 18.85 11.18 6.83
CA ARG A 476 19.54 10.06 6.18
C ARG A 476 20.97 9.83 6.69
N MET A 477 21.46 10.69 7.59
CA MET A 477 22.75 10.46 8.24
C MET A 477 22.69 9.17 9.06
N SER A 478 23.79 8.42 9.07
CA SER A 478 23.83 7.15 9.79
C SER A 478 24.31 7.37 11.22
N ALA A 479 23.43 7.06 12.17
CA ALA A 479 23.74 7.08 13.60
C ALA A 479 24.95 6.20 13.91
N GLY A 480 25.00 4.98 13.36
CA GLY A 480 26.14 4.07 13.53
C GLY A 480 27.46 4.62 12.98
N ARG A 481 27.45 5.28 11.81
CA ARG A 481 28.67 5.88 11.24
C ARG A 481 29.19 7.08 12.01
N LEU A 482 28.30 7.84 12.64
CA LEU A 482 28.69 8.93 13.53
C LEU A 482 29.19 8.34 14.86
N ALA A 483 28.41 7.47 15.50
CA ALA A 483 28.74 6.89 16.81
C ALA A 483 30.02 6.03 16.82
N CYS A 484 30.31 5.32 15.73
CA CYS A 484 31.48 4.45 15.59
C CYS A 484 32.59 5.07 14.71
N SER A 485 32.63 6.40 14.59
CA SER A 485 33.65 7.11 13.83
C SER A 485 35.00 7.07 14.55
N GLU A 486 36.07 6.75 13.83
CA GLU A 486 37.46 6.91 14.29
C GLU A 486 38.00 8.33 14.06
N SER A 487 37.22 9.21 13.39
CA SER A 487 37.59 10.61 13.13
C SER A 487 37.31 11.47 14.36
N LEU A 488 38.05 11.23 15.44
CA LEU A 488 37.88 11.84 16.75
C LEU A 488 39.01 12.82 17.09
N ALA A 489 38.66 13.90 17.78
CA ALA A 489 39.59 14.83 18.36
C ALA A 489 40.36 14.18 19.50
N THR A 490 41.68 14.38 19.51
CA THR A 490 42.60 13.78 20.49
C THR A 490 42.36 14.24 21.93
N GLU A 491 41.76 15.42 22.12
CA GLU A 491 41.63 16.06 23.43
C GLU A 491 40.42 15.58 24.21
N ASP A 492 39.27 15.42 23.54
CA ASP A 492 37.97 15.16 24.18
C ASP A 492 37.19 13.99 23.54
N GLY A 493 37.75 13.35 22.51
CA GLY A 493 37.09 12.26 21.78
C GLY A 493 35.88 12.71 20.97
N THR A 494 35.70 14.02 20.74
CA THR A 494 34.60 14.54 19.92
C THR A 494 34.83 14.29 18.44
N ILE A 495 33.76 14.14 17.67
CA ILE A 495 33.88 13.92 16.22
C ILE A 495 34.41 15.19 15.53
N TYR A 496 35.38 15.04 14.62
CA TYR A 496 35.85 16.16 13.80
C TYR A 496 34.79 16.60 12.78
N GLU A 497 34.80 17.88 12.43
CA GLU A 497 33.93 18.49 11.41
C GLU A 497 33.96 17.72 10.09
N ARG A 498 35.12 17.16 9.75
CA ARG A 498 35.32 16.36 8.53
C ARG A 498 34.39 15.15 8.46
N GLN A 499 34.07 14.51 9.58
CA GLN A 499 33.16 13.38 9.58
C GLN A 499 31.72 13.82 9.31
N TYR A 500 31.30 14.97 9.84
CA TYR A 500 30.00 15.55 9.50
C TYR A 500 29.92 15.94 8.03
N GLN A 501 30.97 16.52 7.47
CA GLN A 501 31.08 16.81 6.04
C GLN A 501 30.98 15.53 5.18
N ASN A 502 31.69 14.46 5.57
CA ASN A 502 31.65 13.17 4.87
C ASN A 502 30.24 12.55 4.89
N GLU A 503 29.59 12.53 6.06
CA GLU A 503 28.22 12.03 6.17
C GLU A 503 27.24 12.91 5.39
N PHE A 504 27.38 14.24 5.43
CA PHE A 504 26.55 15.16 4.65
C PHE A 504 26.66 14.88 3.15
N TYR A 505 27.89 14.74 2.64
CA TYR A 505 28.11 14.46 1.22
C TYR A 505 27.58 13.08 0.82
N ARG A 506 27.83 12.05 1.65
CA ARG A 506 27.32 10.70 1.42
C ARG A 506 25.80 10.70 1.33
N THR A 507 25.11 11.31 2.29
CA THR A 507 23.65 11.33 2.33
C THR A 507 23.07 12.14 1.18
N TYR A 508 23.68 13.29 0.86
CA TYR A 508 23.37 14.04 -0.34
C TYR A 508 23.42 13.16 -1.60
N CYS A 509 24.50 12.42 -1.83
CA CYS A 509 24.65 11.56 -3.01
C CYS A 509 23.61 10.43 -3.07
N THR A 510 23.10 9.98 -1.92
CA THR A 510 21.99 9.00 -1.87
C THR A 510 20.61 9.65 -2.05
N LEU A 511 20.51 10.97 -1.86
CA LEU A 511 19.26 11.72 -1.95
C LEU A 511 19.05 12.34 -3.32
N LEU A 512 20.08 12.86 -3.98
CA LEU A 512 19.92 13.65 -5.19
C LEU A 512 20.97 13.25 -6.23
N ASP A 513 20.50 12.82 -7.39
CA ASP A 513 21.36 12.49 -8.54
C ASP A 513 21.71 13.75 -9.34
N VAL A 514 22.27 14.74 -8.64
CA VAL A 514 22.78 15.99 -9.20
C VAL A 514 24.18 16.21 -8.63
N PRO A 515 25.19 16.57 -9.43
CA PRO A 515 26.53 16.80 -8.89
C PRO A 515 26.56 17.94 -7.86
N MET A 516 27.05 17.64 -6.66
CA MET A 516 27.45 18.65 -5.69
C MET A 516 28.96 18.79 -5.72
N SER A 517 29.43 20.03 -5.82
CA SER A 517 30.84 20.35 -5.87
C SER A 517 31.34 20.67 -4.47
N PRO A 518 32.26 19.88 -3.90
CA PRO A 518 32.98 20.27 -2.71
C PRO A 518 34.01 21.37 -3.01
N ASP A 519 34.41 22.11 -1.99
CA ASP A 519 35.53 23.05 -2.03
C ASP A 519 35.43 24.10 -3.16
N VAL A 520 34.31 24.80 -3.26
CA VAL A 520 34.08 25.79 -4.32
C VAL A 520 34.49 27.20 -3.89
N GLY A 521 35.31 27.86 -4.70
CA GLY A 521 35.59 29.29 -4.49
C GLY A 521 36.60 29.90 -5.44
N ARG A 522 37.79 29.30 -5.58
CA ARG A 522 38.88 29.81 -6.45
C ARG A 522 38.42 30.15 -7.87
N LEU A 523 37.61 29.28 -8.47
CA LEU A 523 37.05 29.46 -9.82
C LEU A 523 36.29 30.78 -9.97
N TYR A 524 35.71 31.28 -8.88
CA TYR A 524 34.91 32.50 -8.83
C TYR A 524 35.68 33.68 -8.20
N GLY A 525 36.99 33.54 -8.01
CA GLY A 525 37.88 34.60 -7.54
C GLY A 525 37.78 34.88 -6.04
N VAL A 526 37.38 33.91 -5.22
CA VAL A 526 37.47 34.00 -3.75
C VAL A 526 38.61 33.15 -3.21
N ALA A 527 39.24 33.64 -2.14
CA ALA A 527 40.41 33.03 -1.53
C ALA A 527 40.09 31.78 -0.68
N GLY A 528 38.84 31.62 -0.25
CA GLY A 528 38.37 30.46 0.51
C GLY A 528 37.55 29.49 -0.35
N TYR A 529 37.15 28.39 0.27
CA TYR A 529 36.36 27.33 -0.34
C TYR A 529 35.14 27.08 0.55
N VAL A 530 33.94 27.22 -0.01
CA VAL A 530 32.74 26.74 0.69
C VAL A 530 32.75 25.22 0.67
N ASP A 531 32.31 24.61 1.77
CA ASP A 531 32.38 23.16 1.93
C ASP A 531 31.63 22.44 0.81
N PHE A 532 30.40 22.87 0.52
CA PHE A 532 29.60 22.30 -0.56
C PHE A 532 28.81 23.34 -1.35
N TYR A 533 28.76 23.14 -2.66
CA TYR A 533 28.01 23.97 -3.60
C TYR A 533 27.17 23.12 -4.56
N LEU A 534 25.87 23.40 -4.58
CA LEU A 534 24.92 22.84 -5.53
C LEU A 534 24.67 23.84 -6.65
N ALA A 535 25.32 23.64 -7.79
CA ALA A 535 25.36 24.59 -8.90
C ALA A 535 23.96 24.84 -9.52
N ASP A 536 23.19 23.77 -9.75
CA ASP A 536 21.86 23.83 -10.37
C ASP A 536 20.87 24.73 -9.62
N LEU A 537 20.95 24.75 -8.28
CA LEU A 537 20.12 25.62 -7.43
C LEU A 537 20.83 26.87 -6.95
N LYS A 538 22.14 26.98 -7.20
CA LYS A 538 23.03 28.01 -6.67
C LYS A 538 22.98 28.09 -5.15
N TRP A 539 23.00 26.93 -4.49
CA TRP A 539 22.97 26.81 -3.04
C TRP A 539 24.35 26.48 -2.48
N ALA A 540 24.67 27.07 -1.34
CA ALA A 540 25.92 26.83 -0.63
C ALA A 540 25.64 26.29 0.78
N PHE A 541 26.42 25.30 1.21
CA PHE A 541 26.36 24.73 2.55
C PHE A 541 27.74 24.83 3.18
N GLU A 542 27.80 25.42 4.37
CA GLU A 542 29.00 25.48 5.21
C GLU A 542 28.72 24.66 6.46
N ILE A 543 29.54 23.66 6.76
CA ILE A 543 29.36 22.78 7.92
C ILE A 543 30.30 23.24 9.02
N ALA A 544 29.78 23.32 10.25
CA ALA A 544 30.52 23.63 11.46
C ALA A 544 30.24 22.57 12.52
N ARG A 545 31.08 22.49 13.55
CA ARG A 545 30.90 21.58 14.69
C ARG A 545 30.81 22.30 16.03
N ASP A 546 29.98 21.76 16.93
CA ASP A 546 29.88 22.13 18.36
C ASP A 546 29.89 23.65 18.64
N GLY A 547 29.24 24.43 17.78
CA GLY A 547 29.20 25.88 17.87
C GLY A 547 30.55 26.60 17.74
N ILE A 548 31.62 25.89 17.37
CA ILE A 548 32.98 26.42 17.31
C ILE A 548 33.07 27.45 16.19
N LYS A 549 33.42 28.68 16.56
CA LYS A 549 33.64 29.81 15.63
C LYS A 549 32.45 30.12 14.72
N LEU A 550 31.21 29.85 15.15
CA LEU A 550 30.01 30.11 14.33
C LEU A 550 29.95 31.54 13.77
N GLY A 551 30.29 32.55 14.58
CA GLY A 551 30.36 33.94 14.12
C GLY A 551 31.34 34.15 12.97
N GLU A 552 32.49 33.46 12.98
CA GLU A 552 33.44 33.50 11.86
C GLU A 552 32.90 32.80 10.61
N HIS A 553 32.12 31.73 10.75
CA HIS A 553 31.50 31.03 9.62
C HIS A 553 30.39 31.88 8.98
N LEU A 554 29.52 32.48 9.79
CA LEU A 554 28.47 33.39 9.32
C LEU A 554 29.06 34.63 8.64
N ALA A 555 30.05 35.27 9.26
CA ALA A 555 30.73 36.45 8.72
C ALA A 555 31.44 36.19 7.38
N ARG A 556 31.69 34.93 6.97
CA ARG A 556 32.22 34.63 5.63
C ARG A 556 31.25 35.07 4.53
N PHE A 557 29.94 35.03 4.76
CA PHE A 557 28.93 35.37 3.75
C PHE A 557 28.52 36.86 3.78
N GLU A 558 28.82 37.58 4.86
CA GLU A 558 28.49 39.00 5.03
C GLU A 558 29.30 39.95 4.13
N LEU A 559 28.97 41.25 4.15
CA LEU A 559 29.70 42.27 3.41
C LEU A 559 31.19 42.27 3.81
N ARG A 560 32.10 42.18 2.83
CA ARG A 560 33.56 41.99 3.00
C ARG A 560 33.99 40.62 3.54
N GLY A 561 33.05 39.71 3.77
CA GLY A 561 33.31 38.31 4.10
C GLY A 561 34.00 37.56 2.96
N ARG A 562 34.69 36.46 3.31
CA ARG A 562 35.46 35.64 2.35
C ARG A 562 34.65 35.09 1.19
N TYR A 563 33.35 34.86 1.37
CA TYR A 563 32.42 34.31 0.39
C TYR A 563 31.46 35.37 -0.18
N HIS A 564 31.54 36.62 0.28
CA HIS A 564 30.66 37.70 -0.18
C HIS A 564 30.64 37.84 -1.72
N ALA A 565 31.79 37.66 -2.36
CA ALA A 565 31.89 37.79 -3.81
C ALA A 565 31.13 36.68 -4.57
N LEU A 566 30.88 35.51 -3.95
CA LEU A 566 30.02 34.48 -4.53
C LEU A 566 28.56 34.93 -4.57
N ILE A 567 28.11 35.66 -3.54
CA ILE A 567 26.76 36.21 -3.46
C ILE A 567 26.62 37.39 -4.42
N SER A 568 27.54 38.36 -4.37
CA SER A 568 27.45 39.58 -5.18
C SER A 568 27.54 39.31 -6.69
N LYS A 569 28.25 38.24 -7.10
CA LYS A 569 28.30 37.78 -8.50
C LYS A 569 27.11 36.89 -8.89
N GLY A 570 26.16 36.62 -7.98
CA GLY A 570 25.01 35.75 -8.24
C GLY A 570 25.38 34.29 -8.50
N VAL A 571 26.55 33.85 -8.04
CA VAL A 571 27.01 32.44 -8.06
C VAL A 571 26.28 31.66 -6.97
N VAL A 572 26.14 32.25 -5.78
CA VAL A 572 25.37 31.73 -4.66
C VAL A 572 24.12 32.61 -4.50
N LYS A 573 22.94 31.98 -4.57
CA LYS A 573 21.63 32.63 -4.35
C LYS A 573 21.11 32.43 -2.93
N LYS A 574 21.40 31.28 -2.34
CA LYS A 574 21.04 30.93 -0.97
C LYS A 574 22.20 30.19 -0.32
N TYR A 575 22.40 30.40 0.96
CA TYR A 575 23.40 29.68 1.75
C TYR A 575 22.82 29.30 3.10
N VAL A 576 23.42 28.31 3.72
CA VAL A 576 23.17 27.95 5.12
C VAL A 576 24.48 27.52 5.77
N VAL A 577 24.72 28.02 6.98
CA VAL A 577 25.75 27.51 7.89
C VAL A 577 25.05 26.48 8.79
N VAL A 578 25.57 25.26 8.83
CA VAL A 578 24.99 24.15 9.58
C VAL A 578 25.91 23.77 10.73
N SER A 579 25.50 24.08 11.96
CA SER A 579 26.20 23.64 13.16
C SER A 579 25.76 22.23 13.53
N MET A 580 26.69 21.30 13.58
CA MET A 580 26.48 19.91 13.97
C MET A 580 27.00 19.73 15.39
N ASP A 581 26.09 19.70 16.36
CA ASP A 581 26.44 19.85 17.77
C ASP A 581 26.03 18.60 18.56
N ALA A 582 27.00 17.96 19.22
CA ALA A 582 26.74 16.88 20.17
C ALA A 582 26.55 17.40 21.61
N THR A 583 26.92 18.66 21.86
CA THR A 583 26.99 19.27 23.20
C THR A 583 25.69 19.87 23.72
N GLY A 584 24.67 20.03 22.87
CA GLY A 584 23.34 20.50 23.29
C GLY A 584 23.15 22.02 23.39
N VAL A 585 24.15 22.84 23.02
CA VAL A 585 24.06 24.30 23.11
C VAL A 585 23.28 24.88 21.92
N VAL A 586 22.22 25.63 22.19
CA VAL A 586 21.38 26.27 21.15
C VAL A 586 21.66 27.78 21.11
N TYR A 587 22.00 28.27 19.93
CA TYR A 587 22.26 29.67 19.59
C TYR A 587 21.05 30.18 18.81
N LYS A 588 20.27 31.08 19.42
CA LYS A 588 19.01 31.56 18.84
C LYS A 588 19.22 32.76 17.94
N ASP A 589 18.35 32.86 16.93
CA ASP A 589 18.07 34.08 16.15
C ASP A 589 19.17 34.58 15.18
N GLU A 590 20.12 33.73 14.80
CA GLU A 590 21.14 34.05 13.77
C GLU A 590 20.64 33.72 12.35
N VAL A 591 20.65 34.72 11.47
CA VAL A 591 20.17 34.56 10.08
C VAL A 591 21.15 33.71 9.27
N GLY A 592 20.63 32.66 8.63
CA GLY A 592 21.44 31.75 7.82
C GLY A 592 22.14 30.66 8.62
N LEU A 593 21.84 30.53 9.93
CA LEU A 593 22.28 29.42 10.77
C LEU A 593 21.17 28.37 10.91
N VAL A 594 21.53 27.11 10.70
CA VAL A 594 20.75 25.94 11.14
C VAL A 594 21.59 25.15 12.12
N GLN A 595 20.99 24.73 13.24
CA GLN A 595 21.71 23.93 14.23
C GLN A 595 21.06 22.57 14.37
N VAL A 596 21.89 21.53 14.38
CA VAL A 596 21.49 20.14 14.52
C VAL A 596 22.05 19.64 15.83
N ILE A 597 21.18 19.48 16.82
CA ILE A 597 21.54 19.00 18.15
C ILE A 597 21.30 17.51 18.22
N PHE A 598 22.36 16.70 18.29
CA PHE A 598 22.23 15.24 18.36
C PHE A 598 21.91 14.76 19.78
N ALA A 599 21.13 13.68 19.87
CA ALA A 599 20.79 12.99 21.10
C ALA A 599 20.83 11.46 20.92
N ASP A 600 20.79 10.74 22.04
CA ASP A 600 20.71 9.26 22.10
C ASP A 600 21.80 8.54 21.31
N GLY A 601 23.03 9.07 21.30
CA GLY A 601 24.13 8.52 20.51
C GLY A 601 23.90 8.64 19.00
N TYR A 602 23.49 9.83 18.56
CA TYR A 602 23.17 10.17 17.16
C TYR A 602 21.92 9.48 16.60
N LYS A 603 21.10 8.82 17.41
CA LYS A 603 19.85 8.19 16.93
C LYS A 603 18.76 9.22 16.63
N THR A 604 18.79 10.34 17.34
CA THR A 604 17.83 11.43 17.21
C THR A 604 18.58 12.76 17.09
N ALA A 605 17.95 13.76 16.48
CA ALA A 605 18.46 15.12 16.46
C ALA A 605 17.32 16.14 16.46
N THR A 606 17.58 17.33 17.01
CA THR A 606 16.65 18.47 16.98
C THR A 606 17.23 19.59 16.13
N ILE A 607 16.45 20.08 15.15
CA ILE A 607 16.89 21.06 14.16
C ILE A 607 16.34 22.45 14.48
N TYR A 608 17.20 23.41 14.80
CA TYR A 608 16.86 24.81 15.06
C TYR A 608 17.06 25.70 13.82
N PRO A 609 16.24 26.76 13.63
CA PRO A 609 15.25 27.29 14.57
C PRO A 609 13.91 26.55 14.59
N SER A 610 13.67 25.62 13.68
CA SER A 610 12.36 24.94 13.54
C SER A 610 11.91 24.16 14.78
N GLY A 611 12.85 23.73 15.63
CA GLY A 611 12.59 22.81 16.73
C GLY A 611 12.18 21.41 16.28
N GLN A 612 12.38 21.08 15.00
CA GLN A 612 11.95 19.80 14.43
C GLN A 612 12.84 18.67 14.94
N GLU A 613 12.25 17.69 15.62
CA GLU A 613 12.90 16.43 15.96
C GLU A 613 12.93 15.48 14.76
N VAL A 614 14.08 14.87 14.53
CA VAL A 614 14.33 13.90 13.45
C VAL A 614 14.99 12.65 14.00
N VAL A 615 14.63 11.51 13.42
CA VAL A 615 15.29 10.22 13.66
C VAL A 615 16.28 9.99 12.54
N LEU A 616 17.53 9.69 12.90
CA LEU A 616 18.60 9.35 11.96
C LEU A 616 18.47 7.89 11.50
N GLN A 617 19.11 7.57 10.37
CA GLN A 617 19.17 6.20 9.88
C GLN A 617 20.00 5.34 10.84
N ALA A 618 19.43 4.20 11.25
CA ALA A 618 20.10 3.22 12.12
C ALA A 618 21.40 2.69 11.50
#